data_AF-A0A401TYY1-F1
#
_entry.id   AF-A0A401TYY1-F1
#
_cell.length_a   1.000
_cell.length_b   1.000
_cell.length_c   1.000
_cell.angle_alpha   90.00
_cell.angle_beta   90.00
_cell.angle_gamma   90.00
#
_symmetry.space_group_name_H-M   'P 1'
#
loop_
_entity.id
_entity.type
_entity.pdbx_description
1 polymer ?
#
loop_
_entity_poly.entity_id
_entity_poly.type
_entity_poly.pdbx_seq_one_letter_code
_entity_poly.pdbx_strand_id
1 'polypeptide(L)'
;MQRQKARVVAVAGNSIESPRLLLNSASSMFPDGLANSSGQVGRNYLRHMTGSVYATFEKSVHMYRGTTMAGIIRDEAKNDPKRGFVGGYEMETLSLGLPFMAAFLNPGAWGRSFTSAMEGYPRMAGMWLVGEDLPQETNRVTLDPNVKDKFGMPVASVHFDDHPNDVAMRDHAFRQGAAVYEAVGATVTYPTPP
;
A
#
# COMPACT_ATOMS: atom_id res chain seq x y z
N MET A 1 7.56 3.12 -37.44
CA MET A 1 7.25 4.12 -36.40
C MET A 1 5.98 4.84 -36.82
N GLN A 2 4.93 4.84 -35.99
CA GLN A 2 3.69 5.57 -36.28
C GLN A 2 3.73 6.91 -35.54
N ARG A 3 3.33 8.01 -36.20
CA ARG A 3 3.30 9.35 -35.61
C ARG A 3 1.90 9.92 -35.73
N GLN A 4 1.26 10.19 -34.59
CA GLN A 4 -0.01 10.90 -34.56
C GLN A 4 0.21 12.35 -34.14
N LYS A 5 -0.17 13.30 -35.00
CA LYS A 5 -0.22 14.71 -34.63
C LYS A 5 -1.52 14.99 -33.87
N ALA A 6 -1.42 15.79 -32.82
CA ALA A 6 -2.57 16.25 -32.05
C ALA A 6 -2.38 17.72 -31.68
N ARG A 7 -3.49 18.45 -31.45
CA ARG A 7 -3.45 19.83 -30.95
C ARG A 7 -3.15 19.88 -29.45
N VAL A 8 -3.58 18.85 -28.71
CA VAL A 8 -3.42 18.69 -27.26
C VAL A 8 -3.15 17.22 -26.98
N VAL A 9 -2.30 16.93 -25.98
CA VAL A 9 -2.03 15.58 -25.47
C VAL A 9 -2.25 15.59 -23.96
N ALA A 10 -3.01 14.62 -23.45
CA ALA A 10 -3.20 14.39 -22.02
C ALA A 10 -2.51 13.08 -21.61
N VAL A 11 -1.68 13.13 -20.56
CA VAL A 11 -1.00 11.95 -20.02
C VAL A 11 -1.82 11.41 -18.85
N ALA A 12 -2.25 10.15 -18.96
CA ALA A 12 -3.11 9.48 -17.97
C ALA A 12 -2.68 8.02 -17.78
N GLY A 13 -1.38 7.81 -17.55
CA GLY A 13 -0.77 6.48 -17.46
C GLY A 13 -0.96 5.76 -16.12
N ASN A 14 -1.38 6.47 -15.05
CA ASN A 14 -1.25 6.13 -13.61
C ASN A 14 0.01 6.74 -12.95
N SER A 15 0.18 6.52 -11.64
CA SER A 15 1.27 7.09 -10.81
C SER A 15 2.68 6.61 -11.20
N ILE A 16 2.79 5.49 -11.91
CA ILE A 16 4.06 4.88 -12.35
C ILE A 16 4.29 5.12 -13.84
N GLU A 17 3.30 4.84 -14.69
CA GLU A 17 3.48 4.90 -16.14
C GLU A 17 3.47 6.33 -16.68
N SER A 18 2.78 7.27 -16.00
CA SER A 18 2.86 8.69 -16.39
C SER A 18 4.28 9.26 -16.25
N PRO A 19 4.96 9.16 -15.08
CA PRO A 19 6.34 9.59 -14.98
C PRO A 19 7.28 8.74 -15.84
N ARG A 20 7.07 7.42 -15.96
CA ARG A 20 7.88 6.58 -16.87
C ARG A 20 7.83 7.08 -18.31
N LEU A 21 6.64 7.42 -18.83
CA LEU A 21 6.48 7.95 -20.19
C LEU A 21 7.20 9.29 -20.36
N LEU A 22 7.02 10.20 -19.41
CA LEU A 22 7.63 11.53 -19.44
C LEU A 22 9.16 11.46 -19.38
N LEU A 23 9.72 10.62 -18.50
CA LEU A 23 11.15 10.38 -18.39
C LEU A 23 11.73 9.72 -19.65
N ASN A 24 11.00 8.79 -20.27
CA ASN A 24 11.41 8.19 -21.56
C ASN A 24 11.32 9.16 -22.75
N SER A 25 10.72 10.34 -22.56
CA SER A 25 10.55 11.36 -23.61
C SER A 25 11.71 12.36 -23.65
N ALA A 26 12.92 11.92 -23.31
CA ALA A 26 14.11 12.75 -23.36
C ALA A 26 14.46 13.15 -24.80
N SER A 27 14.85 14.41 -25.00
CA SER A 27 15.21 14.96 -26.31
C SER A 27 16.18 16.14 -26.15
N SER A 28 16.64 16.73 -27.26
CA SER A 28 17.49 17.92 -27.20
C SER A 28 16.86 19.11 -26.49
N MET A 29 15.53 19.23 -26.50
CA MET A 29 14.79 20.26 -25.76
C MET A 29 14.49 19.88 -24.30
N PHE A 30 14.49 18.58 -24.00
CA PHE A 30 14.09 18.02 -22.71
C PHE A 30 15.10 16.94 -22.32
N PRO A 31 16.35 17.32 -21.97
CA PRO A 31 17.43 16.34 -21.77
C PRO A 31 17.12 15.33 -20.65
N ASP A 32 16.37 15.77 -19.63
CA ASP A 32 16.01 14.95 -18.46
C ASP A 32 14.57 14.40 -18.51
N GLY A 33 13.97 14.37 -19.71
CA GLY A 33 12.58 13.96 -19.93
C GLY A 33 11.60 15.12 -20.06
N LEU A 34 10.49 14.88 -20.75
CA LEU A 34 9.46 15.88 -21.01
C LEU A 34 8.83 16.37 -19.70
N ALA A 35 8.59 17.68 -19.59
CA ALA A 35 8.02 18.33 -18.42
C ALA A 35 8.84 18.21 -17.12
N ASN A 36 10.12 17.80 -17.22
CA ASN A 36 10.97 17.57 -16.04
C ASN A 36 11.97 18.71 -15.75
N SER A 37 11.69 19.95 -16.15
CA SER A 37 12.61 21.09 -15.89
C SER A 37 12.75 21.43 -14.40
N SER A 38 11.80 21.02 -13.56
CA SER A 38 11.89 21.14 -12.09
C SER A 38 12.62 19.96 -11.44
N GLY A 39 12.93 18.91 -12.19
CA GLY A 39 13.46 17.65 -11.67
C GLY A 39 12.46 16.82 -10.85
N GLN A 40 11.17 17.21 -10.81
CA GLN A 40 10.15 16.59 -9.95
C GLN A 40 9.42 15.40 -10.59
N VAL A 41 9.56 15.15 -11.90
CA VAL A 41 8.87 14.03 -12.54
C VAL A 41 9.34 12.72 -11.92
N GLY A 42 8.37 11.97 -11.40
CA GLY A 42 8.60 10.70 -10.73
C GLY A 42 8.97 10.81 -9.25
N ARG A 43 9.26 11.99 -8.69
CA ARG A 43 9.59 12.16 -7.26
C ARG A 43 8.34 12.33 -6.39
N ASN A 44 8.53 12.22 -5.08
CA ASN A 44 7.47 12.29 -4.08
C ASN A 44 6.41 11.22 -4.35
N TYR A 45 6.86 10.03 -4.75
CA TYR A 45 5.99 8.89 -4.95
C TYR A 45 5.39 8.50 -3.59
N LEU A 46 4.07 8.60 -3.50
CA LEU A 46 3.30 8.28 -2.31
C LEU A 46 2.58 6.95 -2.50
N ARG A 47 2.48 6.20 -1.42
CA ARG A 47 1.47 5.15 -1.23
C ARG A 47 0.60 5.51 -0.03
N HIS A 48 -0.30 4.64 0.38
CA HIS A 48 -0.86 4.77 1.72
C HIS A 48 0.12 4.23 2.75
N MET A 49 0.22 4.88 3.92
CA MET A 49 0.73 4.19 5.10
C MET A 49 -0.21 3.01 5.33
N THR A 50 0.33 1.80 5.25
CA THR A 50 -0.45 0.57 5.35
C THR A 50 0.08 -0.33 6.45
N GLY A 51 -0.82 -1.07 7.07
CA GLY A 51 -0.59 -2.22 7.92
C GLY A 51 -1.87 -3.03 8.02
N SER A 52 -1.83 -4.27 8.46
CA SER A 52 -3.06 -5.02 8.73
C SER A 52 -3.05 -5.62 10.12
N VAL A 53 -4.23 -5.76 10.72
CA VAL A 53 -4.42 -6.50 11.97
C VAL A 53 -5.40 -7.63 11.69
N TYR A 54 -4.97 -8.86 11.94
CA TYR A 54 -5.85 -10.02 11.92
C TYR A 54 -6.14 -10.48 13.33
N ALA A 55 -7.36 -10.93 13.56
CA ALA A 55 -7.80 -11.44 14.83
C ALA A 55 -8.43 -12.82 14.66
N THR A 56 -8.29 -13.66 15.68
CA THR A 56 -9.04 -14.92 15.80
C THR A 56 -10.01 -14.84 16.97
N PHE A 57 -11.13 -15.54 16.84
CA PHE A 57 -12.21 -15.58 17.82
C PHE A 57 -12.50 -17.01 18.26
N GLU A 58 -13.22 -17.18 19.37
CA GLU A 58 -13.70 -18.50 19.80
C GLU A 58 -14.80 -19.02 18.87
N LYS A 59 -15.73 -18.14 18.49
CA LYS A 59 -16.85 -18.45 17.60
C LYS A 59 -16.51 -18.13 16.15
N SER A 60 -17.22 -18.77 15.23
CA SER A 60 -17.07 -18.50 13.80
C SER A 60 -17.51 -17.07 13.45
N VAL A 61 -16.66 -16.39 12.67
CA VAL A 61 -16.88 -15.03 12.14
C VAL A 61 -17.29 -15.09 10.68
N HIS A 62 -16.66 -15.97 9.91
CA HIS A 62 -16.84 -16.12 8.47
C HIS A 62 -16.61 -14.81 7.69
N MET A 63 -15.48 -14.12 7.92
CA MET A 63 -15.17 -12.83 7.28
C MET A 63 -15.30 -12.83 5.74
N TYR A 64 -15.16 -13.98 5.09
CA TYR A 64 -15.30 -14.18 3.64
C TYR A 64 -16.74 -14.07 3.12
N ARG A 65 -17.74 -13.92 3.99
CA ARG A 65 -19.13 -13.72 3.58
C ARG A 65 -19.44 -12.24 3.51
N GLY A 66 -19.82 -11.77 2.32
CA GLY A 66 -20.21 -10.38 2.08
C GLY A 66 -19.13 -9.57 1.38
N THR A 67 -19.20 -8.25 1.53
CA THR A 67 -18.28 -7.31 0.89
C THR A 67 -16.90 -7.36 1.55
N THR A 68 -15.83 -7.42 0.74
CA THR A 68 -14.43 -7.52 1.20
C THR A 68 -14.03 -6.42 2.18
N MET A 69 -14.52 -5.19 1.96
CA MET A 69 -14.27 -4.03 2.81
C MET A 69 -15.60 -3.35 3.14
N ALA A 70 -16.31 -3.91 4.12
CA ALA A 70 -17.71 -3.56 4.39
C ALA A 70 -17.89 -2.42 5.39
N GLY A 71 -16.84 -2.03 6.12
CA GLY A 71 -16.94 -1.04 7.19
C GLY A 71 -15.64 -0.25 7.37
N ILE A 72 -15.79 1.01 7.75
CA ILE A 72 -14.70 1.96 7.96
C ILE A 72 -14.90 2.62 9.33
N ILE A 73 -13.85 2.63 10.15
CA ILE A 73 -13.77 3.34 11.42
C ILE A 73 -12.82 4.53 11.21
N ARG A 74 -13.28 5.74 11.55
CA ARG A 74 -12.61 7.01 11.21
C ARG A 74 -12.26 7.87 12.41
N ASP A 75 -12.40 7.34 13.61
CA ASP A 75 -12.09 8.03 14.87
C ASP A 75 -10.65 8.58 14.89
N GLU A 76 -9.73 7.89 14.20
CA GLU A 76 -8.31 8.22 14.11
C GLU A 76 -7.93 9.02 12.84
N ALA A 77 -8.90 9.36 11.99
CA ALA A 77 -8.68 10.06 10.71
C ALA A 77 -8.34 11.55 10.90
N LYS A 78 -8.68 12.13 12.06
CA LYS A 78 -8.29 13.51 12.38
C LYS A 78 -6.77 13.60 12.51
N ASN A 79 -6.20 14.74 12.10
CA ASN A 79 -4.82 15.07 12.42
C ASN A 79 -4.72 15.46 13.92
N ASP A 80 -3.99 14.66 14.69
CA ASP A 80 -3.64 14.95 16.09
C ASP A 80 -2.15 14.68 16.34
N PRO A 81 -1.30 15.71 16.22
CA PRO A 81 0.14 15.60 16.40
C PRO A 81 0.59 15.11 17.78
N LYS A 82 -0.28 15.14 18.80
CA LYS A 82 0.04 14.61 20.14
C LYS A 82 0.28 13.10 20.13
N ARG A 83 -0.16 12.39 19.08
CA ARG A 83 0.11 10.95 18.86
C ARG A 83 1.53 10.66 18.37
N GLY A 84 2.32 11.68 18.07
CA GLY A 84 3.72 11.54 17.63
C GLY A 84 3.92 11.48 16.11
N PHE A 85 2.87 11.75 15.33
CA PHE A 85 2.89 11.83 13.87
C PHE A 85 1.86 12.86 13.38
N VAL A 86 2.02 13.36 12.16
CA VAL A 86 1.08 14.24 11.45
C VAL A 86 0.22 13.42 10.51
N GLY A 87 -1.04 13.82 10.35
CA GLY A 87 -2.05 13.15 9.54
C GLY A 87 -2.95 12.24 10.37
N GLY A 88 -3.80 11.48 9.70
CA GLY A 88 -4.66 10.47 10.30
C GLY A 88 -4.68 9.17 9.50
N TYR A 89 -5.43 8.21 10.02
CA TYR A 89 -5.67 6.95 9.34
C TYR A 89 -7.09 6.44 9.59
N GLU A 90 -7.55 5.61 8.67
CA GLU A 90 -8.80 4.87 8.76
C GLU A 90 -8.50 3.40 9.03
N MET A 91 -9.45 2.74 9.68
CA MET A 91 -9.41 1.30 9.90
C MET A 91 -10.56 0.67 9.13
N GLU A 92 -10.23 -0.12 8.14
CA GLU A 92 -11.19 -0.72 7.23
C GLU A 92 -11.31 -2.21 7.52
N THR A 93 -12.52 -2.75 7.61
CA THR A 93 -12.64 -4.21 7.67
C THR A 93 -12.07 -4.80 6.38
N LEU A 94 -11.34 -5.90 6.49
CA LEU A 94 -10.67 -6.54 5.39
C LEU A 94 -10.91 -8.05 5.46
N SER A 95 -11.48 -8.56 4.39
CA SER A 95 -11.67 -9.98 4.18
C SER A 95 -10.82 -10.47 3.02
N LEU A 96 -9.86 -11.33 3.33
CA LEU A 96 -9.06 -12.01 2.30
C LEU A 96 -9.59 -13.41 2.10
N GLY A 97 -9.79 -13.81 0.85
CA GLY A 97 -10.15 -15.18 0.51
C GLY A 97 -9.05 -16.17 0.94
N LEU A 98 -9.43 -17.40 1.26
CA LEU A 98 -8.55 -18.41 1.86
C LEU A 98 -7.19 -18.60 1.13
N PRO A 99 -7.13 -18.69 -0.21
CA PRO A 99 -5.84 -18.83 -0.91
C PRO A 99 -4.92 -17.62 -0.72
N PHE A 100 -5.49 -16.42 -0.73
CA PHE A 100 -4.73 -15.18 -0.58
C PHE A 100 -4.32 -14.99 0.88
N MET A 101 -5.20 -15.29 1.83
CA MET A 101 -4.88 -15.29 3.26
C MET A 101 -3.71 -16.24 3.59
N ALA A 102 -3.68 -17.42 2.98
CA ALA A 102 -2.58 -18.38 3.16
C ALA A 102 -1.23 -17.81 2.70
N ALA A 103 -1.20 -17.12 1.56
CA ALA A 103 0.02 -16.48 1.06
C ALA A 103 0.43 -15.25 1.89
N PHE A 104 -0.56 -14.52 2.43
CA PHE A 104 -0.35 -13.24 3.11
C PHE A 104 -0.02 -13.38 4.59
N LEU A 105 -0.64 -14.33 5.31
CA LEU A 105 -0.52 -14.47 6.77
C LEU A 105 0.94 -14.67 7.22
N ASN A 106 1.67 -15.52 6.51
CA ASN A 106 3.07 -15.80 6.78
C ASN A 106 3.75 -16.33 5.49
N PRO A 107 4.26 -15.44 4.62
CA PRO A 107 4.84 -15.82 3.34
C PRO A 107 5.98 -16.84 3.50
N GLY A 108 5.88 -17.96 2.77
CA GLY A 108 6.88 -19.03 2.78
C GLY A 108 6.81 -19.98 4.00
N ALA A 109 5.89 -19.76 4.94
CA ALA A 109 5.70 -20.66 6.06
C ALA A 109 5.09 -22.01 5.64
N TRP A 110 5.44 -23.05 6.38
CA TRP A 110 4.97 -24.42 6.16
C TRP A 110 4.90 -25.20 7.48
N GLY A 111 4.14 -26.28 7.49
CA GLY A 111 4.06 -27.21 8.61
C GLY A 111 2.92 -26.92 9.60
N ARG A 112 2.92 -27.63 10.73
CA ARG A 112 1.78 -27.63 11.67
C ARG A 112 1.40 -26.25 12.20
N SER A 113 2.38 -25.40 12.48
CA SER A 113 2.13 -24.04 12.98
C SER A 113 1.32 -23.21 11.97
N PHE A 114 1.70 -23.29 10.70
CA PHE A 114 0.98 -22.61 9.61
C PHE A 114 -0.40 -23.21 9.38
N THR A 115 -0.52 -24.55 9.32
CA THR A 115 -1.82 -25.19 9.09
C THR A 115 -2.80 -24.93 10.23
N SER A 116 -2.34 -24.95 11.49
CA SER A 116 -3.20 -24.63 12.64
C SER A 116 -3.65 -23.17 12.65
N ALA A 117 -2.83 -22.24 12.15
CA ALA A 117 -3.26 -20.86 11.95
C ALA A 117 -4.37 -20.77 10.87
N MET A 118 -4.19 -21.49 9.75
CA MET A 118 -5.17 -21.51 8.66
C MET A 118 -6.47 -22.27 9.00
N GLU A 119 -6.43 -23.29 9.87
CA GLU A 119 -7.62 -23.94 10.44
C GLU A 119 -8.49 -22.95 11.22
N GLY A 120 -7.90 -21.88 11.74
CA GLY A 120 -8.59 -20.77 12.39
C GLY A 120 -9.38 -19.86 11.45
N TYR A 121 -9.23 -19.99 10.12
CA TYR A 121 -9.80 -19.07 9.13
C TYR A 121 -11.32 -18.82 9.27
N PRO A 122 -12.20 -19.81 9.54
CA PRO A 122 -13.62 -19.55 9.77
C PRO A 122 -13.91 -18.63 10.96
N ARG A 123 -12.96 -18.50 11.89
CA ARG A 123 -13.00 -17.67 13.10
C ARG A 123 -12.13 -16.41 12.98
N MET A 124 -11.61 -16.09 11.80
CA MET A 124 -10.77 -14.91 11.58
C MET A 124 -11.60 -13.69 11.18
N ALA A 125 -11.09 -12.52 11.57
CA ALA A 125 -11.45 -11.21 11.03
C ALA A 125 -10.16 -10.46 10.66
N GLY A 126 -10.22 -9.62 9.64
CA GLY A 126 -9.10 -8.78 9.21
C GLY A 126 -9.48 -7.31 9.16
N MET A 127 -8.48 -6.46 9.40
CA MET A 127 -8.57 -5.01 9.35
C MET A 127 -7.39 -4.47 8.58
N TRP A 128 -7.64 -3.59 7.62
CA TRP A 128 -6.64 -2.83 6.93
C TRP A 128 -6.51 -1.44 7.54
N LEU A 129 -5.30 -1.02 7.80
CA LEU A 129 -4.97 0.30 8.32
C LEU A 129 -4.53 1.14 7.12
N VAL A 130 -5.20 2.26 6.87
CA VAL A 130 -4.94 3.11 5.71
C VAL A 130 -4.73 4.54 6.19
N GLY A 131 -3.48 5.00 6.13
CA GLY A 131 -3.09 6.33 6.56
C GLY A 131 -2.45 7.16 5.46
N GLU A 132 -2.21 8.42 5.82
CA GLU A 132 -1.43 9.35 5.02
C GLU A 132 0.06 8.94 4.97
N ASP A 133 0.71 9.28 3.86
CA ASP A 133 2.14 9.09 3.62
C ASP A 133 2.73 10.45 3.28
N LEU A 134 3.91 10.76 3.83
CA LEU A 134 4.54 12.05 3.62
C LEU A 134 5.42 12.06 2.36
N PRO A 135 5.40 13.15 1.57
CA PRO A 135 6.21 13.23 0.37
C PRO A 135 7.70 13.26 0.74
N GLN A 136 8.45 12.31 0.18
CA GLN A 136 9.90 12.26 0.27
C GLN A 136 10.50 12.36 -1.13
N GLU A 137 11.46 13.27 -1.32
CA GLU A 137 12.07 13.53 -2.62
C GLU A 137 12.80 12.28 -3.18
N THR A 138 13.31 11.44 -2.27
CA THR A 138 13.95 10.16 -2.56
C THR A 138 12.96 9.12 -3.06
N ASN A 139 11.74 9.08 -2.52
CA ASN A 139 10.70 8.16 -2.98
C ASN A 139 10.30 8.53 -4.41
N ARG A 140 10.66 7.66 -5.37
CA ARG A 140 10.56 8.03 -6.78
C ARG A 140 10.45 6.86 -7.75
N VAL A 141 9.83 7.16 -8.89
CA VAL A 141 9.86 6.38 -10.12
C VAL A 141 11.02 6.88 -11.00
N THR A 142 11.88 5.97 -11.41
CA THR A 142 12.97 6.19 -12.38
C THR A 142 12.87 5.20 -13.54
N LEU A 143 13.78 5.33 -14.50
CA LEU A 143 13.96 4.34 -15.55
C LEU A 143 15.09 3.40 -15.15
N ASP A 144 14.85 2.09 -15.30
CA ASP A 144 15.93 1.11 -15.16
C ASP A 144 16.91 1.24 -16.34
N PRO A 145 18.22 1.41 -16.09
CA PRO A 145 19.21 1.61 -17.15
C PRO A 145 19.50 0.35 -17.97
N ASN A 146 19.20 -0.84 -17.43
CA ASN A 146 19.61 -2.13 -17.99
C ASN A 146 18.43 -2.98 -18.45
N VAL A 147 17.25 -2.77 -17.86
CA VAL A 147 16.05 -3.56 -18.13
C VAL A 147 15.09 -2.82 -19.06
N LYS A 148 14.69 -3.50 -20.13
CA LYS A 148 13.74 -3.00 -21.12
C LYS A 148 12.52 -3.90 -21.17
N ASP A 149 11.37 -3.32 -21.48
CA ASP A 149 10.16 -4.07 -21.75
C ASP A 149 10.21 -4.77 -23.12
N LYS A 150 9.16 -5.52 -23.43
CA LYS A 150 9.00 -6.24 -24.71
C LYS A 150 8.99 -5.35 -25.95
N PHE A 151 8.89 -4.03 -25.78
CA PHE A 151 8.93 -3.04 -26.86
C PHE A 151 10.26 -2.28 -26.92
N GLY A 152 11.23 -2.64 -26.08
CA GLY A 152 12.56 -2.03 -26.05
C GLY A 152 12.65 -0.72 -25.27
N MET A 153 11.62 -0.34 -24.51
CA MET A 153 11.65 0.85 -23.66
C MET A 153 12.14 0.50 -22.25
N PRO A 154 13.00 1.33 -21.62
CA PRO A 154 13.32 1.20 -20.20
C PRO A 154 12.09 1.00 -19.33
N VAL A 155 12.15 0.02 -18.42
CA VAL A 155 11.07 -0.22 -17.44
C VAL A 155 11.10 0.81 -16.33
N ALA A 156 9.99 0.98 -15.61
CA ALA A 156 9.99 1.75 -14.37
C ALA A 156 10.77 1.00 -13.28
N SER A 157 11.60 1.74 -12.55
CA SER A 157 12.19 1.30 -11.29
C SER A 157 11.64 2.19 -10.19
N VAL A 158 10.99 1.60 -9.18
CA VAL A 158 10.35 2.34 -8.09
C VAL A 158 11.16 2.15 -6.83
N HIS A 159 11.63 3.26 -6.27
CA HIS A 159 12.26 3.29 -4.96
C HIS A 159 11.31 3.95 -3.96
N PHE A 160 11.15 3.32 -2.81
CA PHE A 160 10.30 3.78 -1.74
C PHE A 160 10.89 3.36 -0.39
N ASP A 161 11.04 4.31 0.51
CA ASP A 161 11.34 4.11 1.92
C ASP A 161 10.22 4.72 2.77
N ASP A 162 9.93 4.11 3.93
CA ASP A 162 8.98 4.69 4.88
C ASP A 162 9.58 5.95 5.54
N HIS A 163 8.78 7.01 5.69
CA HIS A 163 9.16 8.16 6.51
C HIS A 163 9.01 7.81 7.99
N PRO A 164 9.81 8.35 8.91
CA PRO A 164 9.64 8.14 10.36
C PRO A 164 8.22 8.46 10.88
N ASN A 165 7.54 9.42 10.23
CA ASN A 165 6.14 9.75 10.48
C ASN A 165 5.21 8.56 10.23
N ASP A 166 5.40 7.87 9.10
CA ASP A 166 4.52 6.78 8.66
C ASP A 166 4.74 5.56 9.53
N VAL A 167 5.99 5.31 9.97
CA VAL A 167 6.32 4.28 10.96
C VAL A 167 5.61 4.58 12.29
N ALA A 168 5.72 5.79 12.81
CA ALA A 168 5.06 6.19 14.06
C ALA A 168 3.52 6.10 13.96
N MET A 169 2.96 6.49 12.81
CA MET A 169 1.52 6.36 12.53
C MET A 169 1.10 4.90 12.48
N ARG A 170 1.86 4.05 11.80
CA ARG A 170 1.60 2.59 11.69
C ARG A 170 1.63 1.91 13.04
N ASP A 171 2.60 2.23 13.89
CA ASP A 171 2.72 1.67 15.24
C ASP A 171 1.53 2.06 16.11
N HIS A 172 1.03 3.29 15.99
CA HIS A 172 -0.20 3.71 16.65
C HIS A 172 -1.42 2.97 16.10
N ALA A 173 -1.51 2.84 14.77
CA ALA A 173 -2.61 2.17 14.09
C ALA A 173 -2.69 0.68 14.45
N PHE A 174 -1.56 -0.03 14.59
CA PHE A 174 -1.54 -1.41 15.07
C PHE A 174 -2.11 -1.54 16.48
N ARG A 175 -1.78 -0.62 17.39
CA ARG A 175 -2.33 -0.63 18.76
C ARG A 175 -3.84 -0.41 18.77
N GLN A 176 -4.33 0.57 18.00
CA GLN A 176 -5.77 0.84 17.94
C GLN A 176 -6.55 -0.29 17.25
N GLY A 177 -6.03 -0.82 16.14
CA GLY A 177 -6.66 -1.94 15.45
C GLY A 177 -6.75 -3.21 16.30
N ALA A 178 -5.69 -3.51 17.08
CA ALA A 178 -5.72 -4.59 18.06
C ALA A 178 -6.76 -4.34 19.16
N ALA A 179 -6.80 -3.12 19.72
CA ALA A 179 -7.75 -2.75 20.77
C ALA A 179 -9.21 -2.88 20.31
N VAL A 180 -9.52 -2.55 19.05
CA VAL A 180 -10.87 -2.75 18.48
C VAL A 180 -11.26 -4.22 18.51
N TYR A 181 -10.36 -5.12 18.10
CA TYR A 181 -10.66 -6.56 18.08
C TYR A 181 -10.72 -7.19 19.47
N GLU A 182 -9.83 -6.78 20.37
CA GLU A 182 -9.85 -7.21 21.76
C GLU A 182 -11.16 -6.80 22.46
N ALA A 183 -11.65 -5.60 22.20
CA ALA A 183 -12.91 -5.10 22.75
C ALA A 183 -14.13 -5.93 22.31
N VAL A 184 -14.05 -6.64 21.18
CA VAL A 184 -15.12 -7.53 20.68
C VAL A 184 -14.83 -9.01 20.91
N GLY A 185 -13.83 -9.34 21.73
CA GLY A 185 -13.58 -10.70 22.21
C GLY A 185 -12.64 -11.54 21.34
N ALA A 186 -11.71 -10.90 20.61
CA ALA A 186 -10.62 -11.63 19.97
C ALA A 186 -9.78 -12.37 21.01
N THR A 187 -9.42 -13.62 20.71
CA THR A 187 -8.55 -14.43 21.57
C THR A 187 -7.07 -14.21 21.25
N VAL A 188 -6.77 -13.86 20.00
CA VAL A 188 -5.42 -13.48 19.56
C VAL A 188 -5.52 -12.42 18.46
N THR A 189 -4.63 -11.43 18.50
CA THR A 189 -4.43 -10.41 17.45
C THR A 189 -3.01 -10.53 16.89
N TYR A 190 -2.87 -10.32 15.57
CA TYR A 190 -1.61 -10.40 14.84
C TYR A 190 -1.45 -9.16 13.97
N PRO A 191 -0.50 -8.25 14.25
CA PRO A 191 -0.12 -7.22 13.30
C PRO A 191 0.64 -7.86 12.15
N THR A 192 0.26 -7.54 10.91
CA THR A 192 0.95 -7.96 9.70
C THR A 192 1.53 -6.71 9.01
N PRO A 193 2.87 -6.60 8.93
CA PRO A 193 3.51 -5.51 8.22
C PRO A 193 3.22 -5.61 6.70
N PRO A 194 3.30 -4.48 5.98
CA PRO A 194 3.07 -4.44 4.53
C PRO A 194 4.16 -5.12 3.70
#